data_AF-A0AAW0Y1I2-F1
#
_entry.id   AF-A0AAW0Y1I2-F1
#
_cell.length_a   1.000
_cell.length_b   1.000
_cell.length_c   1.000
_cell.angle_alpha   90.00
_cell.angle_beta   90.00
_cell.angle_gamma   90.00
#
_symmetry.space_group_name_H-M   'P 1'
#
loop_
_entity.id
_entity.type
_entity.pdbx_description
1 polymer ?
#
loop_
_entity_poly.entity_id
_entity_poly.type
_entity_poly.pdbx_seq_one_letter_code
_entity_poly.pdbx_strand_id
1 'polypeptide(L)'
;MGGHAPDGRYELGFVVSDSIQGQSGVAANVTVTVTSVGRDVVPCAVPAYVTSHDPRALITTRQHEGKTPLEALTAAVKRVAGVGVSVLSLEGRVVPPTSSSREGARVWFTASSRQPLDQLLLLHRRQISSDSGVNVSNVGVGVCVGVGGGEHSVGGSVWVVDANRTALVTPRLQLSDSGCSCHTYHPHLTHPRQVTPSAAAQPSAAAVTQPASCHPNPCLNGGRCIAHTRHPRCVCPQDTSGSVCKQLSRFFRGNGWAWAAPIPACTQLHVTLELRTTRQDCLLLYAGPADDLTQPGAPLVQEDVVSLELVSGRPRVLVDLGTSPILLDPTHASLVPSLADGRWHRLDLIVALQKVEVIVDRCQEGGECRLAAPLPPQDQALSVAAPLQVGGLAHALPHHHHHHGWPTQLSQQHFHGCIRNLRVNGELRDLGEAVLGEDSWPGCPGQDPCSLAGQPCPHHTMCVDVERGWGCECEPGRGGADCTASTHPASFSSSSYVKVALSLAPAPNTTSIQLRYRTWEEWGQLIAVTSQHGRDLAALHLVDGHVCLKMLLHPTALVHLCLSQVLLTDGEWHTVYVRRYGQWVELQVDEGDGPLYNATP
;
A
#
# COMPACT_ATOMS: atom_id res chain seq x y z
N MET A 1 -17.66 -36.02 4.03
CA MET A 1 -16.33 -36.23 3.42
C MET A 1 -16.40 -35.75 1.97
N GLY A 2 -15.99 -34.51 1.71
CA GLY A 2 -15.98 -33.96 0.35
C GLY A 2 -14.72 -34.45 -0.36
N GLY A 3 -14.88 -35.26 -1.41
CA GLY A 3 -13.76 -35.78 -2.19
C GLY A 3 -13.17 -34.70 -3.09
N HIS A 4 -12.02 -34.16 -2.70
CA HIS A 4 -11.17 -33.38 -3.61
C HIS A 4 -10.31 -34.36 -4.43
N ALA A 5 -10.29 -34.20 -5.76
CA ALA A 5 -9.33 -34.89 -6.60
C ALA A 5 -7.92 -34.36 -6.27
N PRO A 6 -6.95 -35.23 -5.91
CA PRO A 6 -5.60 -34.78 -5.61
C PRO A 6 -4.88 -34.23 -6.85
N ASP A 7 -3.74 -33.60 -6.63
CA ASP A 7 -2.90 -33.12 -7.72
C ASP A 7 -2.38 -34.30 -8.53
N GLY A 8 -2.47 -34.17 -9.85
CA GLY A 8 -2.02 -35.25 -10.72
C GLY A 8 -2.48 -35.14 -12.15
N ARG A 9 -1.93 -36.04 -12.96
CA ARG A 9 -2.35 -36.29 -14.33
C ARG A 9 -3.27 -37.51 -14.32
N TYR A 10 -4.50 -37.30 -14.76
CA TYR A 10 -5.54 -38.31 -14.87
C TYR A 10 -5.74 -38.64 -16.33
N GLU A 11 -5.69 -39.92 -16.68
CA GLU A 11 -6.02 -40.39 -18.02
C GLU A 11 -7.39 -41.05 -17.98
N LEU A 12 -8.34 -40.45 -18.69
CA LEU A 12 -9.71 -40.91 -18.80
C LEU A 12 -9.87 -41.55 -20.18
N GLY A 13 -9.98 -42.88 -20.21
CA GLY A 13 -10.27 -43.61 -21.43
C GLY A 13 -11.78 -43.66 -21.67
N PHE A 14 -12.21 -43.23 -22.86
CA PHE A 14 -13.58 -43.32 -23.34
C PHE A 14 -13.63 -44.23 -24.55
N VAL A 15 -14.78 -44.86 -24.76
CA VAL A 15 -15.09 -45.59 -25.99
C VAL A 15 -16.27 -44.90 -26.63
N VAL A 16 -16.05 -44.33 -27.82
CA VAL A 16 -17.06 -43.60 -28.58
C VAL A 16 -17.56 -44.49 -29.70
N SER A 17 -18.87 -44.48 -29.93
CA SER A 17 -19.50 -45.18 -31.05
C SER A 17 -20.46 -44.22 -31.75
N ASP A 18 -20.34 -44.10 -33.06
CA ASP A 18 -21.19 -43.29 -33.93
C ASP A 18 -22.00 -44.24 -34.83
N SER A 19 -23.29 -44.37 -34.53
CA SER A 19 -24.21 -45.24 -35.27
C SER A 19 -24.53 -44.73 -36.67
N ILE A 20 -24.34 -43.44 -36.96
CA ILE A 20 -24.60 -42.82 -38.27
C ILE A 20 -23.43 -43.08 -39.22
N GLN A 21 -22.20 -43.04 -38.69
CA GLN A 21 -20.96 -43.34 -39.45
C GLN A 21 -20.59 -44.84 -39.43
N GLY A 22 -21.35 -45.69 -38.72
CA GLY A 22 -21.07 -47.12 -38.58
C GLY A 22 -19.81 -47.44 -37.77
N GLN A 23 -19.34 -46.50 -36.94
CA GLN A 23 -18.14 -46.66 -36.13
C GLN A 23 -18.51 -47.14 -34.72
N SER A 24 -17.90 -48.23 -34.27
CA SER A 24 -18.08 -48.75 -32.91
C SER A 24 -16.73 -49.03 -32.26
N GLY A 25 -16.62 -48.80 -30.96
CA GLY A 25 -15.40 -49.14 -30.21
C GLY A 25 -14.23 -48.18 -30.41
N VAL A 26 -14.45 -46.94 -30.86
CA VAL A 26 -13.36 -45.97 -31.06
C VAL A 26 -12.84 -45.49 -29.72
N ALA A 27 -11.59 -45.81 -29.38
CA ALA A 27 -10.95 -45.32 -28.17
C ALA A 27 -10.70 -43.80 -28.28
N ALA A 28 -11.23 -43.03 -27.34
CA ALA A 28 -10.97 -41.61 -27.17
C ALA A 28 -10.39 -41.39 -25.78
N ASN A 29 -9.14 -40.94 -25.69
CA ASN A 29 -8.50 -40.71 -24.41
C ASN A 29 -8.48 -39.20 -24.10
N VAL A 30 -8.89 -38.82 -22.89
CA VAL A 30 -8.76 -37.45 -22.38
C VAL A 30 -7.75 -37.47 -21.25
N THR A 31 -6.74 -36.62 -21.33
CA THR A 31 -5.84 -36.37 -20.21
C THR A 31 -6.34 -35.12 -19.48
N VAL A 32 -6.56 -35.23 -18.17
CA VAL A 32 -6.92 -34.13 -17.28
C VAL A 32 -5.78 -33.90 -16.30
N THR A 33 -5.25 -32.68 -16.25
CA THR A 33 -4.27 -32.29 -15.25
C THR A 33 -4.98 -31.48 -14.16
N VAL A 34 -4.93 -31.97 -12.93
CA VAL A 34 -5.50 -31.28 -11.75
C VAL A 34 -4.35 -30.69 -10.95
N THR A 35 -4.48 -29.42 -10.59
CA THR A 35 -3.51 -28.69 -9.79
C THR A 35 -4.24 -27.95 -8.67
N SER A 36 -3.89 -28.24 -7.42
CA SER A 36 -4.42 -27.60 -6.25
C SER A 36 -3.71 -26.27 -6.06
N VAL A 37 -4.50 -25.22 -5.92
CA VAL A 37 -4.01 -23.89 -5.63
C VAL A 37 -4.49 -23.53 -4.23
N GLY A 38 -3.56 -23.12 -3.36
CA GLY A 38 -3.89 -22.69 -2.01
C GLY A 38 -4.91 -21.55 -2.02
N ARG A 39 -5.89 -21.57 -1.09
CA ARG A 39 -6.88 -20.48 -0.99
C ARG A 39 -6.22 -19.13 -0.70
N ASP A 40 -5.06 -19.16 -0.08
CA ASP A 40 -4.23 -18.03 0.32
C ASP A 40 -3.51 -17.33 -0.85
N VAL A 41 -3.30 -18.00 -1.97
CA VAL A 41 -2.60 -17.41 -3.13
C VAL A 41 -3.54 -16.78 -4.16
N VAL A 42 -4.84 -17.08 -4.08
CA VAL A 42 -5.87 -16.54 -5.00
C VAL A 42 -6.02 -15.00 -4.92
N PRO A 43 -6.03 -14.35 -3.73
CA PRO A 43 -6.07 -12.88 -3.64
C PRO A 43 -4.82 -12.20 -4.23
N CYS A 44 -3.73 -12.96 -4.37
CA CYS A 44 -2.45 -12.54 -4.90
C CYS A 44 -2.31 -12.78 -6.42
N ALA A 45 -3.39 -13.17 -7.09
CA ALA A 45 -3.37 -13.41 -8.52
C ALA A 45 -3.19 -12.10 -9.30
N VAL A 46 -2.28 -12.12 -10.26
CA VAL A 46 -1.89 -10.97 -11.08
C VAL A 46 -2.35 -11.18 -12.52
N PRO A 47 -3.10 -10.25 -13.12
CA PRO A 47 -3.48 -10.34 -14.52
C PRO A 47 -2.35 -9.86 -15.43
N ALA A 48 -2.06 -10.61 -16.49
CA ALA A 48 -1.23 -10.19 -17.62
C ALA A 48 -2.05 -10.21 -18.91
N TYR A 49 -2.08 -9.10 -19.62
CA TYR A 49 -2.80 -8.94 -20.88
C TYR A 49 -1.88 -9.25 -22.04
N VAL A 50 -2.25 -10.20 -22.89
CA VAL A 50 -1.48 -10.59 -24.07
C VAL A 50 -2.24 -10.19 -25.34
N THR A 51 -1.53 -9.51 -26.23
CA THR A 51 -2.05 -9.13 -27.56
C THR A 51 -1.46 -10.08 -28.60
N SER A 52 -2.00 -10.09 -29.82
CA SER A 52 -1.52 -10.86 -30.98
C SER A 52 -1.78 -12.37 -31.03
N HIS A 53 -2.50 -12.94 -30.06
CA HIS A 53 -2.84 -14.37 -30.06
C HIS A 53 -4.34 -14.58 -29.78
N ASP A 54 -5.00 -15.40 -30.60
CA ASP A 54 -6.30 -15.98 -30.24
C ASP A 54 -6.11 -16.78 -28.93
N PRO A 55 -6.97 -16.61 -27.90
CA PRO A 55 -6.95 -17.44 -26.69
C PRO A 55 -6.81 -18.94 -26.96
N ARG A 56 -7.37 -19.43 -28.08
CA ARG A 56 -7.21 -20.82 -28.53
C ARG A 56 -5.79 -21.11 -29.02
N ALA A 57 -5.16 -20.19 -29.74
CA ALA A 57 -3.80 -20.34 -30.24
C ALA A 57 -2.78 -20.40 -29.09
N LEU A 58 -3.04 -19.70 -27.98
CA LEU A 58 -2.17 -19.73 -26.79
C LEU A 58 -1.99 -21.14 -26.20
N ILE A 59 -3.01 -21.99 -26.33
CA ILE A 59 -3.05 -23.34 -25.74
C ILE A 59 -2.90 -24.47 -26.78
N THR A 60 -2.99 -24.19 -28.08
CA THR A 60 -2.98 -25.24 -29.12
C THR A 60 -1.78 -25.18 -30.05
N THR A 61 -1.31 -23.98 -30.39
CA THR A 61 -0.25 -23.83 -31.39
C THR A 61 1.06 -24.22 -30.75
N ARG A 62 1.70 -25.30 -31.19
CA ARG A 62 3.04 -25.67 -30.70
C ARG A 62 4.09 -24.86 -31.45
N GLN A 63 4.95 -24.16 -30.72
CA GLN A 63 6.12 -23.48 -31.26
C GLN A 63 7.22 -24.50 -31.60
N HIS A 64 8.35 -24.03 -32.14
CA HIS A 64 9.45 -24.86 -32.65
C HIS A 64 10.05 -25.85 -31.62
N GLU A 65 9.87 -25.60 -30.32
CA GLU A 65 10.27 -26.49 -29.21
C GLU A 65 9.18 -27.47 -28.73
N GLY A 66 8.02 -27.51 -29.41
CA GLY A 66 6.91 -28.36 -29.01
C GLY A 66 6.07 -27.83 -27.84
N LYS A 67 6.43 -26.70 -27.22
CA LYS A 67 5.64 -26.01 -26.19
C LYS A 67 4.57 -25.11 -26.81
N THR A 68 3.47 -24.93 -26.11
CA THR A 68 2.44 -23.92 -26.43
C THR A 68 2.89 -22.52 -25.98
N PRO A 69 2.38 -21.42 -26.58
CA PRO A 69 2.67 -20.07 -26.14
C PRO A 69 2.37 -19.85 -24.65
N LEU A 70 1.31 -20.46 -24.10
CA LEU A 70 1.00 -20.38 -22.67
C LEU A 70 2.06 -21.08 -21.81
N GLU A 71 2.57 -22.25 -22.23
CA GLU A 71 3.66 -22.94 -21.55
C GLU A 71 4.97 -22.15 -21.63
N ALA A 72 5.27 -21.57 -22.80
CA ALA A 72 6.44 -20.71 -23.00
C ALA A 72 6.35 -19.44 -22.13
N LEU A 73 5.17 -18.80 -22.09
CA LEU A 73 4.89 -17.65 -21.23
C LEU A 73 5.04 -18.00 -19.75
N THR A 74 4.44 -19.12 -19.31
CA THR A 74 4.55 -19.58 -17.91
C THR A 74 6.00 -19.89 -17.54
N ALA A 75 6.79 -20.46 -18.46
CA ALA A 75 8.21 -20.71 -18.25
C ALA A 75 9.04 -19.42 -18.18
N ALA A 76 8.73 -18.42 -19.02
CA ALA A 76 9.35 -17.10 -18.96
C ALA A 76 9.04 -16.38 -17.65
N VAL A 77 7.78 -16.42 -17.20
CA VAL A 77 7.37 -15.88 -15.90
C VAL A 77 8.10 -16.58 -14.75
N LYS A 78 8.20 -17.92 -14.76
CA LYS A 78 8.94 -18.69 -13.74
C LYS A 78 10.43 -18.35 -13.69
N ARG A 79 11.04 -17.93 -14.80
CA ARG A 79 12.45 -17.49 -14.81
C ARG A 79 12.65 -16.17 -14.09
N VAL A 80 11.69 -15.26 -14.19
CA VAL A 80 11.74 -13.95 -13.54
C VAL A 80 11.31 -14.02 -12.08
N ALA A 81 10.18 -14.67 -11.82
CA ALA A 81 9.53 -14.69 -10.52
C ALA A 81 9.87 -15.93 -9.69
N GLY A 82 10.76 -16.80 -10.15
CA GLY A 82 11.20 -17.99 -9.41
C GLY A 82 10.18 -19.13 -9.37
N VAL A 83 10.43 -20.08 -8.46
CA VAL A 83 9.68 -21.34 -8.35
C VAL A 83 8.32 -21.10 -7.69
N GLY A 84 7.30 -21.84 -8.13
CA GLY A 84 5.96 -21.81 -7.52
C GLY A 84 4.98 -20.85 -8.18
N VAL A 85 5.30 -20.34 -9.37
CA VAL A 85 4.32 -19.62 -10.20
C VAL A 85 3.42 -20.59 -10.97
N SER A 86 2.12 -20.35 -10.92
CA SER A 86 1.09 -21.13 -11.62
C SER A 86 0.09 -20.21 -12.33
N VAL A 87 -0.54 -20.72 -13.39
CA VAL A 87 -1.67 -20.05 -14.05
C VAL A 87 -2.94 -20.40 -13.30
N LEU A 88 -3.65 -19.40 -12.80
CA LEU A 88 -4.90 -19.56 -12.07
C LEU A 88 -6.12 -19.54 -12.99
N SER A 89 -6.12 -18.66 -14.00
CA SER A 89 -7.24 -18.46 -14.91
C SER A 89 -6.77 -17.88 -16.25
N LEU A 90 -7.49 -18.22 -17.32
CA LEU A 90 -7.28 -17.69 -18.67
C LEU A 90 -8.62 -17.21 -19.22
N GLU A 91 -8.69 -15.94 -19.59
CA GLU A 91 -9.88 -15.33 -20.16
C GLU A 91 -9.59 -14.85 -21.59
N GLY A 92 -10.47 -15.20 -22.53
CA GLY A 92 -10.39 -14.75 -23.91
C GLY A 92 -11.33 -13.58 -24.23
N ARG A 93 -11.05 -12.87 -25.32
CA ARG A 93 -11.84 -11.73 -25.81
C ARG A 93 -11.95 -10.60 -24.78
N VAL A 94 -10.84 -10.33 -24.10
CA VAL A 94 -10.73 -9.23 -23.17
C VAL A 94 -10.10 -8.05 -23.89
N VAL A 95 -10.69 -6.86 -23.75
CA VAL A 95 -10.09 -5.61 -24.24
C VAL A 95 -9.10 -5.12 -23.18
N PRO A 96 -7.80 -4.98 -23.52
CA PRO A 96 -6.83 -4.40 -22.61
C PRO A 96 -7.24 -2.98 -22.18
N PRO A 97 -6.99 -2.58 -20.92
CA PRO A 97 -7.40 -1.28 -20.40
C PRO A 97 -6.84 -0.08 -21.19
N THR A 98 -5.74 -0.27 -21.90
CA THR A 98 -4.98 0.77 -22.60
C THR A 98 -5.10 0.69 -24.14
N SER A 99 -5.92 -0.22 -24.69
CA SER A 99 -5.98 -0.43 -26.16
C SER A 99 -7.37 -0.16 -26.74
N SER A 100 -7.41 0.54 -27.89
CA SER A 100 -8.64 1.08 -28.48
C SER A 100 -9.45 0.14 -29.39
N SER A 101 -9.09 -1.13 -29.60
CA SER A 101 -9.97 -2.07 -30.36
C SER A 101 -9.53 -3.53 -30.50
N ARG A 102 -8.35 -3.96 -30.03
CA ARG A 102 -7.89 -5.34 -30.29
C ARG A 102 -8.27 -6.27 -29.14
N GLU A 103 -9.18 -7.21 -29.41
CA GLU A 103 -9.44 -8.34 -28.52
C GLU A 103 -8.15 -9.14 -28.28
N GLY A 104 -7.85 -9.42 -27.00
CA GLY A 104 -6.71 -10.23 -26.58
C GLY A 104 -7.12 -11.32 -25.60
N ALA A 105 -6.14 -11.82 -24.84
CA ALA A 105 -6.38 -12.71 -23.72
C ALA A 105 -5.81 -12.11 -22.43
N ARG A 106 -6.41 -12.47 -21.30
CA ARG A 106 -5.94 -12.14 -19.94
C ARG A 106 -5.55 -13.43 -19.23
N VAL A 107 -4.29 -13.53 -18.81
CA VAL A 107 -3.73 -14.67 -18.07
C VAL A 107 -3.52 -14.26 -16.63
N TRP A 108 -4.05 -15.03 -15.69
CA TRP A 108 -3.87 -14.79 -14.26
C TRP A 108 -2.76 -15.66 -13.71
N PHE A 109 -1.70 -15.04 -13.18
CA PHE A 109 -0.59 -15.72 -12.55
C PHE A 109 -0.68 -15.61 -11.03
N THR A 110 -0.31 -16.68 -10.33
CA THR A 110 -0.19 -16.70 -8.86
C THR A 110 1.17 -17.25 -8.47
N ALA A 111 1.74 -16.78 -7.36
CA ALA A 111 2.97 -17.31 -6.80
C ALA A 111 2.71 -17.93 -5.41
N SER A 112 3.45 -18.98 -5.07
CA SER A 112 3.42 -19.56 -3.72
C SER A 112 4.14 -18.72 -2.66
N SER A 113 4.98 -17.78 -3.09
CA SER A 113 5.69 -16.81 -2.24
C SER A 113 4.95 -15.46 -2.21
N ARG A 114 5.09 -14.70 -1.11
CA ARG A 114 4.57 -13.33 -0.97
C ARG A 114 5.38 -12.27 -1.72
N GLN A 115 5.99 -12.65 -2.84
CA GLN A 115 6.74 -11.71 -3.67
C GLN A 115 5.77 -10.79 -4.44
N PRO A 116 6.18 -9.56 -4.77
CA PRO A 116 5.39 -8.63 -5.58
C PRO A 116 5.40 -9.07 -7.06
N LEU A 117 4.61 -10.10 -7.36
CA LEU A 117 4.58 -10.76 -8.67
C LEU A 117 4.18 -9.79 -9.80
N ASP A 118 3.24 -8.89 -9.52
CA ASP A 118 2.80 -7.84 -10.44
C ASP A 118 3.94 -6.92 -10.86
N GLN A 119 4.74 -6.48 -9.90
CA GLN A 119 5.86 -5.58 -10.12
C GLN A 119 6.99 -6.28 -10.88
N LEU A 120 7.30 -7.53 -10.52
CA LEU A 120 8.28 -8.36 -11.23
C LEU A 120 7.89 -8.60 -12.69
N LEU A 121 6.62 -8.93 -12.92
CA LEU A 121 6.08 -9.14 -14.26
C LEU A 121 6.08 -7.85 -15.10
N LEU A 122 5.81 -6.70 -14.47
CA LEU A 122 5.86 -5.40 -15.13
C LEU A 122 7.29 -5.01 -15.51
N LEU A 123 8.26 -5.12 -14.58
CA LEU A 123 9.67 -4.77 -14.83
C LEU A 123 10.27 -5.62 -15.95
N HIS A 124 10.02 -6.93 -15.96
CA HIS A 124 10.59 -7.85 -16.94
C HIS A 124 9.67 -8.12 -18.13
N ARG A 125 8.65 -7.28 -18.37
CA ARG A 125 7.63 -7.49 -19.40
C ARG A 125 8.22 -7.73 -20.79
N ARG A 126 9.20 -6.94 -21.22
CA ARG A 126 9.89 -7.11 -22.51
C ARG A 126 10.69 -8.40 -22.58
N GLN A 127 11.43 -8.71 -21.52
CA GLN A 127 12.18 -9.96 -21.42
C GLN A 127 11.22 -11.15 -21.53
N ILE A 128 10.13 -11.16 -20.74
CA ILE A 128 9.10 -12.19 -20.78
C ILE A 128 8.49 -12.32 -22.18
N SER A 129 8.21 -11.20 -22.84
CA SER A 129 7.63 -11.22 -24.20
C SER A 129 8.60 -11.78 -25.23
N SER A 130 9.87 -11.38 -25.18
CA SER A 130 10.94 -11.89 -26.03
C SER A 130 11.18 -13.39 -25.80
N ASP A 131 11.24 -13.79 -24.54
CA ASP A 131 11.53 -15.15 -24.08
C ASP A 131 10.42 -16.15 -24.38
N SER A 132 9.17 -15.70 -24.43
CA SER A 132 7.99 -16.54 -24.68
C SER A 132 7.50 -16.48 -26.13
N GLY A 133 7.93 -15.46 -26.89
CA GLY A 133 7.34 -15.12 -28.18
C GLY A 133 5.89 -14.61 -28.09
N VAL A 134 5.40 -14.29 -26.88
CA VAL A 134 4.05 -13.77 -26.65
C VAL A 134 4.12 -12.29 -26.32
N ASN A 135 3.42 -11.44 -27.07
CA ASN A 135 3.41 -10.00 -26.80
C ASN A 135 2.55 -9.67 -25.55
N VAL A 136 3.21 -9.50 -24.41
CA VAL A 136 2.57 -8.99 -23.19
C VAL A 136 2.35 -7.50 -23.35
N SER A 137 1.09 -7.08 -23.37
CA SER A 137 0.64 -5.70 -23.61
C SER A 137 0.43 -4.87 -22.34
N ASN A 138 0.12 -5.50 -21.21
CA ASN A 138 0.01 -4.85 -19.92
C ASN A 138 0.06 -5.90 -18.79
N VAL A 139 0.39 -5.48 -17.57
CA VAL A 139 0.39 -6.31 -16.35
C VAL A 139 -0.30 -5.53 -15.25
N GLY A 140 -1.16 -6.19 -14.46
CA GLY A 140 -1.92 -5.56 -13.38
C GLY A 140 -3.19 -4.83 -13.85
N VAL A 141 -3.87 -4.17 -12.91
CA VAL A 141 -5.08 -3.38 -13.15
C VAL A 141 -4.71 -1.91 -12.97
N GLY A 142 -4.33 -1.25 -14.05
CA GLY A 142 -3.81 0.13 -14.01
C GLY A 142 -4.75 1.17 -14.62
N VAL A 143 -6.07 1.09 -14.37
CA VAL A 143 -7.01 2.09 -14.91
C VAL A 143 -8.10 2.41 -13.88
N CYS A 144 -8.39 3.71 -13.72
CA CYS A 144 -9.57 4.21 -13.02
C CYS A 144 -10.84 3.65 -13.70
N VAL A 145 -11.43 2.61 -13.11
CA VAL A 145 -12.76 2.11 -13.48
C VAL A 145 -13.71 2.42 -12.33
N GLY A 146 -14.88 2.96 -12.67
CA GLY A 146 -15.83 3.54 -11.71
C GLY A 146 -16.23 2.61 -10.57
N VAL A 147 -16.30 3.22 -9.39
CA VAL A 147 -16.58 2.66 -8.07
C VAL A 147 -17.75 1.65 -8.07
N GLY A 148 -17.46 0.42 -7.69
CA GLY A 148 -18.39 -0.67 -7.43
C GLY A 148 -17.77 -1.67 -6.45
N GLY A 149 -17.88 -1.38 -5.14
CA GLY A 149 -17.44 -2.26 -4.07
C GLY A 149 -18.08 -3.64 -4.13
N GLY A 150 -17.25 -4.67 -4.10
CA GLY A 150 -17.67 -6.08 -4.08
C GLY A 150 -16.62 -6.94 -3.37
N GLU A 151 -17.09 -7.89 -2.56
CA GLU A 151 -16.26 -8.91 -1.93
C GLU A 151 -15.53 -9.73 -3.02
N HIS A 152 -14.19 -9.84 -2.92
CA HIS A 152 -13.42 -10.74 -3.77
C HIS A 152 -13.82 -12.19 -3.51
N SER A 153 -14.51 -12.79 -4.48
CA SER A 153 -14.88 -14.18 -4.43
C SER A 153 -14.59 -14.83 -5.77
N VAL A 154 -14.08 -16.07 -5.72
CA VAL A 154 -14.05 -16.93 -6.90
C VAL A 154 -15.49 -17.28 -7.23
N GLY A 155 -16.06 -16.60 -8.22
CA GLY A 155 -17.42 -16.88 -8.69
C GLY A 155 -17.50 -18.30 -9.27
N GLY A 156 -18.59 -19.01 -8.98
CA GLY A 156 -18.85 -20.37 -9.48
C GLY A 156 -19.01 -20.47 -11.01
N SER A 157 -18.92 -19.34 -11.74
CA SER A 157 -18.86 -19.35 -13.19
C SER A 157 -17.49 -19.84 -13.66
N VAL A 158 -17.46 -21.04 -14.23
CA VAL A 158 -16.26 -21.65 -14.82
C VAL A 158 -16.13 -21.19 -16.27
N TRP A 159 -14.94 -20.77 -16.68
CA TRP A 159 -14.61 -20.54 -18.08
C TRP A 159 -13.98 -21.78 -18.68
N VAL A 160 -14.50 -22.19 -19.84
CA VAL A 160 -13.94 -23.25 -20.65
C VAL A 160 -13.41 -22.62 -21.94
N VAL A 161 -12.09 -22.64 -22.09
CA VAL A 161 -11.48 -22.34 -23.40
C VAL A 161 -11.44 -23.65 -24.16
N ASP A 162 -12.47 -23.87 -24.97
CA ASP A 162 -12.61 -25.07 -25.80
C ASP A 162 -11.74 -24.97 -27.06
N ALA A 163 -10.87 -25.97 -27.21
CA ALA A 163 -10.07 -26.20 -28.40
C ALA A 163 -10.17 -27.68 -28.79
N ASN A 164 -10.19 -27.93 -30.11
CA ASN A 164 -10.47 -29.21 -30.77
C ASN A 164 -9.69 -30.45 -30.24
N ARG A 165 -8.63 -30.24 -29.45
CA ARG A 165 -7.80 -31.30 -28.83
C ARG A 165 -7.48 -31.08 -27.33
N THR A 166 -7.71 -29.88 -26.80
CA THR A 166 -7.34 -29.50 -25.42
C THR A 166 -8.29 -28.42 -24.93
N ALA A 167 -8.97 -28.68 -23.82
CA ALA A 167 -9.81 -27.68 -23.15
C ALA A 167 -9.13 -27.24 -21.85
N LEU A 168 -9.05 -25.93 -21.62
CA LEU A 168 -8.64 -25.38 -20.32
C LEU A 168 -9.88 -24.93 -19.56
N VAL A 169 -10.09 -25.52 -18.37
CA VAL A 169 -11.25 -25.26 -17.51
C VAL A 169 -10.76 -24.56 -16.25
N THR A 170 -11.12 -23.30 -16.06
CA THR A 170 -10.64 -22.50 -14.92
C THR A 170 -11.77 -21.68 -14.29
N PRO A 171 -11.70 -21.37 -12.98
CA PRO A 171 -12.64 -20.45 -12.38
C PRO A 171 -12.51 -19.04 -12.96
N ARG A 172 -13.62 -18.29 -13.00
CA ARG A 172 -13.59 -16.86 -13.33
C ARG A 172 -13.17 -16.06 -12.11
N LEU A 173 -12.16 -15.21 -12.27
CA LEU A 173 -11.83 -14.18 -11.30
C LEU A 173 -12.61 -12.90 -11.64
N GLN A 174 -13.49 -12.48 -10.75
CA GLN A 174 -14.14 -11.17 -10.83
C GLN A 174 -13.39 -10.19 -9.93
N LEU A 175 -12.93 -9.10 -10.55
CA LEU A 175 -12.35 -7.96 -9.85
C LEU A 175 -13.44 -6.93 -9.60
N SER A 176 -13.52 -6.44 -8.37
CA SER A 176 -14.28 -5.26 -7.98
C SER A 176 -13.33 -4.36 -7.22
N ASP A 177 -13.02 -3.21 -7.83
CA ASP A 177 -12.18 -2.10 -7.37
C ASP A 177 -10.77 -2.35 -6.81
N SER A 178 -10.02 -1.26 -6.79
CA SER A 178 -8.56 -1.12 -6.80
C SER A 178 -7.83 -1.79 -5.63
N GLY A 179 -6.86 -2.65 -5.97
CA GLY A 179 -5.77 -3.03 -5.07
C GLY A 179 -5.71 -4.51 -4.69
N CYS A 180 -5.65 -5.42 -5.67
CA CYS A 180 -5.10 -6.76 -5.40
C CYS A 180 -3.59 -6.63 -5.20
N SER A 181 -3.17 -6.26 -3.99
CA SER A 181 -1.77 -6.36 -3.58
C SER A 181 -1.69 -7.30 -2.37
N CYS A 182 -0.78 -8.26 -2.43
CA CYS A 182 -0.51 -9.20 -1.33
C CYS A 182 -0.08 -8.52 -0.02
N HIS A 183 0.13 -7.20 -0.03
CA HIS A 183 0.72 -6.42 1.05
C HIS A 183 -0.28 -5.57 1.85
N THR A 184 -1.55 -5.47 1.43
CA THR A 184 -2.53 -4.53 2.01
C THR A 184 -3.55 -5.16 2.96
N TYR A 185 -3.26 -6.33 3.56
CA TYR A 185 -4.18 -6.93 4.54
C TYR A 185 -4.28 -6.05 5.81
N HIS A 186 -5.34 -5.22 5.88
CA HIS A 186 -5.69 -4.48 7.08
C HIS A 186 -6.72 -5.27 7.91
N PRO A 187 -6.37 -5.71 9.14
CA PRO A 187 -7.29 -6.46 10.00
C PRO A 187 -8.50 -5.64 10.50
N HIS A 188 -8.51 -4.31 10.28
CA HIS A 188 -9.55 -3.39 10.74
C HIS A 188 -10.54 -2.96 9.64
N LEU A 189 -10.34 -3.35 8.38
CA LEU A 189 -11.26 -3.04 7.27
C LEU A 189 -12.43 -4.03 7.14
N THR A 190 -12.81 -4.72 8.22
CA THR A 190 -14.06 -5.48 8.21
C THR A 190 -15.21 -4.48 8.16
N HIS A 191 -15.70 -4.18 6.96
CA HIS A 191 -17.06 -3.67 6.78
C HIS A 191 -17.98 -4.57 7.61
N PRO A 192 -18.72 -4.05 8.60
CA PRO A 192 -19.78 -4.83 9.19
C PRO A 192 -20.72 -5.17 8.03
N ARG A 193 -20.85 -6.46 7.71
CA ARG A 193 -21.95 -6.94 6.87
C ARG A 193 -23.23 -6.35 7.46
N GLN A 194 -23.78 -5.31 6.85
CA GLN A 194 -25.19 -5.00 6.97
C GLN A 194 -25.92 -6.14 6.28
N VAL A 195 -26.08 -7.24 7.01
CA VAL A 195 -27.17 -8.18 6.74
C VAL A 195 -28.41 -7.40 7.09
N THR A 196 -29.03 -6.75 6.10
CA THR A 196 -30.42 -6.32 6.22
C THR A 196 -31.21 -7.57 6.62
N PRO A 197 -31.82 -7.64 7.82
CA PRO A 197 -32.58 -8.80 8.20
C PRO A 197 -33.85 -8.79 7.33
N SER A 198 -33.91 -9.68 6.34
CA SER A 198 -35.21 -10.14 5.88
C SER A 198 -35.90 -10.76 7.09
N ALA A 199 -37.15 -10.37 7.27
CA ALA A 199 -37.97 -10.64 8.43
C ALA A 199 -37.95 -12.10 8.91
N ALA A 200 -38.09 -12.24 10.23
CA ALA A 200 -38.43 -13.45 10.98
C ALA A 200 -37.32 -14.50 11.18
N ALA A 201 -36.39 -14.21 12.10
CA ALA A 201 -35.83 -15.23 12.99
C ALA A 201 -35.37 -14.56 14.30
N GLN A 202 -35.91 -15.00 15.43
CA GLN A 202 -35.44 -14.61 16.76
C GLN A 202 -33.99 -15.11 16.97
N PRO A 203 -33.15 -14.38 17.71
CA PRO A 203 -31.76 -14.75 17.92
C PRO A 203 -31.68 -15.91 18.92
N SER A 204 -31.20 -17.08 18.48
CA SER A 204 -30.69 -18.07 19.41
C SER A 204 -29.29 -17.64 19.86
N ALA A 205 -29.09 -17.64 21.17
CA ALA A 205 -27.77 -17.53 21.77
C ALA A 205 -26.86 -18.67 21.29
N ALA A 206 -25.57 -18.36 21.11
CA ALA A 206 -24.48 -19.24 20.68
C ALA A 206 -24.25 -19.39 19.15
N ALA A 207 -24.03 -18.27 18.45
CA ALA A 207 -23.04 -18.30 17.38
C ALA A 207 -21.66 -18.32 18.05
N VAL A 208 -21.03 -19.51 18.13
CA VAL A 208 -19.61 -19.63 18.49
C VAL A 208 -18.82 -18.90 17.41
N THR A 209 -18.38 -17.67 17.71
CA THR A 209 -17.44 -16.92 16.88
C THR A 209 -16.19 -17.78 16.77
N GLN A 210 -15.95 -18.40 15.62
CA GLN A 210 -14.69 -19.10 15.40
C GLN A 210 -13.55 -18.09 15.63
N PRO A 211 -12.52 -18.42 16.43
CA PRO A 211 -11.38 -17.53 16.61
C PRO A 211 -10.74 -17.24 15.26
N ALA A 212 -10.33 -15.99 15.05
CA ALA A 212 -9.77 -15.59 13.78
C ALA A 212 -8.51 -16.42 13.46
N SER A 213 -8.44 -16.97 12.24
CA SER A 213 -7.39 -17.91 11.82
C SER A 213 -6.04 -17.21 11.64
N CYS A 214 -4.98 -17.80 12.18
CA CYS A 214 -3.58 -17.42 11.92
C CYS A 214 -2.99 -18.09 10.67
N HIS A 215 -3.81 -18.75 9.86
CA HIS A 215 -3.36 -19.42 8.63
C HIS A 215 -4.08 -18.84 7.41
N PRO A 216 -3.33 -18.26 6.45
CA PRO A 216 -1.87 -18.01 6.48
C PRO A 216 -1.47 -16.96 7.54
N ASN A 217 -0.20 -16.95 7.98
CA ASN A 217 0.27 -16.01 9.02
C ASN A 217 0.15 -14.55 8.52
N PRO A 218 -0.71 -13.70 9.10
CA PRO A 218 -0.90 -12.33 8.62
C PRO A 218 0.25 -11.39 9.00
N CYS A 219 1.13 -11.78 9.91
CA CYS A 219 2.22 -10.94 10.40
C CYS A 219 3.40 -10.91 9.41
N LEU A 220 3.99 -9.73 9.26
CA LEU A 220 5.16 -9.46 8.43
C LEU A 220 6.45 -9.58 9.24
N ASN A 221 7.59 -9.57 8.55
CA ASN A 221 8.94 -9.44 9.13
C ASN A 221 9.23 -10.39 10.31
N GLY A 222 8.75 -11.65 10.23
CA GLY A 222 8.97 -12.65 11.29
C GLY A 222 8.02 -12.54 12.49
N GLY A 223 7.00 -11.70 12.42
CA GLY A 223 5.98 -11.55 13.45
C GLY A 223 5.24 -12.86 13.76
N ARG A 224 4.95 -13.07 15.05
CA ARG A 224 4.22 -14.24 15.53
C ARG A 224 2.73 -13.93 15.63
N CYS A 225 1.90 -14.67 14.88
CA CYS A 225 0.45 -14.55 14.99
C CYS A 225 -0.08 -15.26 16.24
N ILE A 226 -1.01 -14.60 16.92
CA ILE A 226 -1.78 -15.12 18.04
C ILE A 226 -3.26 -15.03 17.67
N ALA A 227 -3.96 -16.16 17.69
CA ALA A 227 -5.40 -16.19 17.44
C ALA A 227 -6.13 -15.42 18.54
N HIS A 228 -7.06 -14.56 18.15
CA HIS A 228 -7.90 -13.78 19.06
C HIS A 228 -9.37 -14.00 18.71
N THR A 229 -10.26 -13.58 19.61
CA THR A 229 -11.71 -13.74 19.49
C THR A 229 -12.33 -12.95 18.33
N ARG A 230 -11.66 -11.89 17.83
CA ARG A 230 -12.17 -11.01 16.77
C ARG A 230 -11.25 -10.93 15.55
N HIS A 231 -9.96 -10.68 15.76
CA HIS A 231 -8.97 -10.54 14.70
C HIS A 231 -7.61 -11.05 15.17
N PRO A 232 -6.81 -11.73 14.32
CA PRO A 232 -5.51 -12.24 14.71
C PRO A 232 -4.62 -11.07 15.17
N ARG A 233 -3.85 -11.28 16.24
CA ARG A 233 -2.91 -10.29 16.77
C ARG A 233 -1.48 -10.70 16.43
N CYS A 234 -0.67 -9.73 16.02
CA CYS A 234 0.75 -9.95 15.76
C CYS A 234 1.58 -9.52 16.97
N VAL A 235 2.53 -10.37 17.36
CA VAL A 235 3.60 -10.02 18.28
C VAL A 235 4.85 -9.77 17.45
N CYS A 236 5.35 -8.54 17.52
CA CYS A 236 6.39 -8.05 16.64
C CYS A 236 7.79 -8.27 17.23
N PRO A 237 8.75 -8.78 16.43
CA PRO A 237 10.16 -8.79 16.81
C PRO A 237 10.74 -7.37 16.86
N GLN A 238 11.98 -7.23 17.34
CA GLN A 238 12.65 -5.94 17.49
C GLN A 238 12.70 -5.15 16.17
N ASP A 239 12.60 -3.82 16.27
CA ASP A 239 12.60 -2.85 15.16
C ASP A 239 11.40 -2.91 14.20
N THR A 240 10.45 -3.83 14.44
CA THR A 240 9.17 -3.90 13.72
C THR A 240 8.01 -3.48 14.63
N SER A 241 7.00 -2.86 14.05
CA SER A 241 5.85 -2.33 14.81
C SER A 241 4.57 -2.43 13.99
N GLY A 242 3.42 -2.27 14.63
CA GLY A 242 2.13 -2.24 13.97
C GLY A 242 1.31 -3.50 14.20
N SER A 243 0.04 -3.45 13.84
CA SER A 243 -0.88 -4.60 13.90
C SER A 243 -0.41 -5.79 13.07
N VAL A 244 0.50 -5.57 12.11
CA VAL A 244 1.07 -6.59 11.23
C VAL A 244 2.60 -6.63 11.24
N CYS A 245 3.29 -5.94 12.16
CA CYS A 245 4.75 -5.92 12.27
C CYS A 245 5.50 -5.43 11.01
N LYS A 246 5.12 -4.25 10.52
CA LYS A 246 5.85 -3.56 9.44
C LYS A 246 7.23 -3.13 9.95
N GLN A 247 8.23 -3.23 9.09
CA GLN A 247 9.52 -2.56 9.26
C GLN A 247 9.40 -1.18 8.61
N LEU A 248 9.52 -0.12 9.41
CA LEU A 248 9.26 1.24 8.93
C LEU A 248 10.51 1.98 8.47
N SER A 249 11.68 1.34 8.46
CA SER A 249 12.95 1.98 8.11
C SER A 249 13.81 1.09 7.21
N ARG A 250 14.60 1.73 6.34
CA ARG A 250 15.56 1.06 5.46
C ARG A 250 16.77 1.94 5.19
N PHE A 251 17.95 1.33 5.18
CA PHE A 251 19.22 1.97 4.86
C PHE A 251 19.62 1.69 3.40
N PHE A 252 20.18 2.69 2.73
CA PHE A 252 20.64 2.63 1.34
C PHE A 252 22.12 3.02 1.25
N ARG A 253 22.90 2.28 0.45
CA ARG A 253 24.37 2.46 0.34
C ARG A 253 24.84 3.45 -0.72
N GLY A 254 23.94 4.18 -1.39
CA GLY A 254 24.32 5.14 -2.44
C GLY A 254 24.40 4.56 -3.85
N ASN A 255 24.08 3.27 -4.00
CA ASN A 255 23.81 2.56 -5.25
C ASN A 255 22.60 1.61 -5.14
N GLY A 256 21.92 1.60 -3.98
CA GLY A 256 20.79 0.73 -3.71
C GLY A 256 19.43 1.34 -4.06
N TRP A 257 18.41 0.51 -4.08
CA TRP A 257 17.01 0.86 -4.32
C TRP A 257 16.09 -0.17 -3.63
N ALA A 258 14.83 0.19 -3.45
CA ALA A 258 13.80 -0.71 -2.89
C ALA A 258 12.42 -0.39 -3.47
N TRP A 259 11.56 -1.40 -3.56
CA TRP A 259 10.17 -1.25 -4.01
C TRP A 259 9.18 -1.21 -2.85
N ALA A 260 8.49 -0.10 -2.71
CA ALA A 260 7.31 -0.01 -1.86
C ALA A 260 6.04 -0.28 -2.67
N ALA A 261 4.95 -0.57 -1.96
CA ALA A 261 3.64 -0.77 -2.57
C ALA A 261 3.26 0.44 -3.46
N PRO A 262 2.64 0.20 -4.63
CA PRO A 262 2.28 1.25 -5.59
C PRO A 262 1.42 2.35 -4.96
N ILE A 263 1.43 3.52 -5.59
CA ILE A 263 0.51 4.59 -5.22
C ILE A 263 -0.91 4.16 -5.63
N PRO A 264 -1.91 4.22 -4.73
CA PRO A 264 -3.28 3.91 -5.10
C PRO A 264 -3.75 4.83 -6.23
N ALA A 265 -4.24 4.24 -7.32
CA ALA A 265 -4.74 5.01 -8.45
C ALA A 265 -5.94 5.88 -8.04
N CYS A 266 -6.14 6.99 -8.76
CA CYS A 266 -7.32 7.84 -8.65
C CYS A 266 -7.51 8.52 -7.28
N THR A 267 -6.41 8.77 -6.56
CA THR A 267 -6.42 9.43 -5.25
C THR A 267 -5.62 10.73 -5.27
N GLN A 268 -5.95 11.65 -4.36
CA GLN A 268 -5.01 12.73 -4.02
C GLN A 268 -3.77 12.08 -3.41
N LEU A 269 -2.59 12.60 -3.73
CA LEU A 269 -1.34 12.05 -3.23
C LEU A 269 -0.85 12.89 -2.05
N HIS A 270 -0.71 12.24 -0.90
CA HIS A 270 0.04 12.76 0.24
C HIS A 270 1.09 11.74 0.64
N VAL A 271 2.35 12.04 0.32
CA VAL A 271 3.50 11.23 0.73
C VAL A 271 4.19 11.91 1.89
N THR A 272 4.40 11.18 2.98
CA THR A 272 5.26 11.64 4.08
C THR A 272 6.42 10.69 4.25
N LEU A 273 7.62 11.20 4.43
CA LEU A 273 8.77 10.38 4.78
C LEU A 273 9.74 11.15 5.65
N GLU A 274 10.50 10.42 6.45
CA GLU A 274 11.65 10.94 7.17
C GLU A 274 12.92 10.42 6.53
N LEU A 275 13.91 11.30 6.35
CA LEU A 275 15.20 10.93 5.79
C LEU A 275 16.36 11.48 6.61
N ARG A 276 17.50 10.79 6.52
CA ARG A 276 18.78 11.25 7.05
C ARG A 276 19.88 10.99 6.04
N THR A 277 20.54 12.03 5.57
CA THR A 277 21.59 11.92 4.56
C THR A 277 22.59 13.08 4.63
N THR A 278 23.77 12.87 4.05
CA THR A 278 24.74 13.92 3.71
C THR A 278 24.87 14.08 2.19
N ARG A 279 24.09 13.33 1.41
CA ARG A 279 24.12 13.36 -0.05
C ARG A 279 23.28 14.54 -0.54
N GLN A 280 23.91 15.45 -1.28
CA GLN A 280 23.26 16.66 -1.77
C GLN A 280 22.39 16.41 -3.00
N ASP A 281 22.82 15.52 -3.89
CA ASP A 281 22.10 15.20 -5.13
C ASP A 281 21.76 13.71 -5.17
N CYS A 282 20.47 13.38 -5.13
CA CYS A 282 19.99 11.99 -5.19
C CYS A 282 18.47 11.89 -5.41
N LEU A 283 18.05 10.79 -6.01
CA LEU A 283 16.63 10.42 -6.12
C LEU A 283 16.15 9.79 -4.81
N LEU A 284 15.06 10.30 -4.25
CA LEU A 284 14.43 9.76 -3.04
C LEU A 284 13.26 8.85 -3.37
N LEU A 285 12.35 9.31 -4.23
CA LEU A 285 11.17 8.57 -4.66
C LEU A 285 10.94 8.74 -6.15
N TYR A 286 10.46 7.67 -6.79
CA TYR A 286 9.98 7.69 -8.16
C TYR A 286 8.79 6.75 -8.33
N ALA A 287 7.71 7.29 -8.87
CA ALA A 287 6.54 6.55 -9.33
C ALA A 287 6.31 6.96 -10.78
N GLY A 288 6.52 6.04 -11.72
CA GLY A 288 6.39 6.30 -13.14
C GLY A 288 6.74 5.06 -13.97
N PRO A 289 6.88 5.21 -15.29
CA PRO A 289 7.24 4.11 -16.18
C PRO A 289 8.50 3.39 -15.72
N ALA A 290 8.43 2.06 -15.72
CA ALA A 290 9.57 1.18 -15.42
C ALA A 290 10.27 0.62 -16.67
N ASP A 291 9.66 0.82 -17.84
CA ASP A 291 10.16 0.35 -19.13
C ASP A 291 9.90 1.43 -20.18
N ASP A 292 10.64 1.41 -21.30
CA ASP A 292 10.30 2.22 -22.47
C ASP A 292 9.04 1.60 -23.10
N LEU A 293 7.86 1.98 -22.63
CA LEU A 293 6.60 1.34 -23.06
C LEU A 293 6.22 1.67 -24.51
N THR A 294 7.01 2.48 -25.20
CA THR A 294 6.90 2.79 -26.62
C THR A 294 7.51 1.67 -27.47
N GLN A 295 6.66 0.92 -28.18
CA GLN A 295 7.11 0.20 -29.36
C GLN A 295 7.56 1.23 -30.42
N PRO A 296 8.60 0.94 -31.23
CA PRO A 296 8.95 1.80 -32.37
C PRO A 296 7.73 2.02 -33.26
N GLY A 297 7.26 3.27 -33.36
CA GLY A 297 6.09 3.64 -34.16
C GLY A 297 4.71 3.56 -33.46
N ALA A 298 4.66 3.20 -32.17
CA ALA A 298 3.44 3.36 -31.37
C ALA A 298 3.25 4.84 -30.96
N PRO A 299 2.00 5.34 -30.87
CA PRO A 299 1.74 6.66 -30.30
C PRO A 299 2.31 6.72 -28.88
N LEU A 300 2.92 7.86 -28.51
CA LEU A 300 3.35 8.13 -27.14
C LEU A 300 2.12 8.01 -26.23
N VAL A 301 2.04 6.93 -25.45
CA VAL A 301 1.11 6.86 -24.32
C VAL A 301 1.79 7.63 -23.21
N GLN A 302 1.27 8.81 -22.88
CA GLN A 302 1.79 9.59 -21.77
C GLN A 302 1.39 8.90 -20.48
N GLU A 303 2.39 8.57 -19.67
CA GLU A 303 2.21 7.92 -18.38
C GLU A 303 2.50 8.91 -17.28
N ASP A 304 1.74 8.81 -16.19
CA ASP A 304 1.93 9.71 -15.07
C ASP A 304 3.26 9.46 -14.37
N VAL A 305 3.92 10.53 -13.97
CA VAL A 305 5.18 10.51 -13.24
C VAL A 305 5.09 11.42 -12.03
N VAL A 306 5.56 10.90 -10.89
CA VAL A 306 5.85 11.68 -9.70
C VAL A 306 7.24 11.30 -9.22
N SER A 307 8.12 12.29 -9.08
CA SER A 307 9.43 12.08 -8.48
C SER A 307 9.73 13.11 -7.40
N LEU A 308 10.49 12.67 -6.39
CA LEU A 308 11.05 13.52 -5.35
C LEU A 308 12.56 13.24 -5.29
N GLU A 309 13.36 14.28 -5.44
CA GLU A 309 14.82 14.21 -5.41
C GLU A 309 15.41 15.35 -4.56
N LEU A 310 16.67 15.20 -4.19
CA LEU A 310 17.47 16.30 -3.63
C LEU A 310 18.35 16.87 -4.73
N VAL A 311 18.42 18.20 -4.79
CA VAL A 311 19.37 18.97 -5.59
C VAL A 311 20.03 20.00 -4.70
N SER A 312 21.36 19.97 -4.60
CA SER A 312 22.11 20.81 -3.65
C SER A 312 21.57 20.71 -2.21
N GLY A 313 21.12 19.51 -1.83
CA GLY A 313 20.54 19.18 -0.53
C GLY A 313 19.10 19.62 -0.31
N ARG A 314 18.42 20.19 -1.31
CA ARG A 314 17.04 20.72 -1.20
C ARG A 314 16.06 19.91 -2.04
N PRO A 315 14.80 19.79 -1.62
CA PRO A 315 13.82 18.99 -2.35
C PRO A 315 13.47 19.61 -3.69
N ARG A 316 13.45 18.77 -4.74
CA ARG A 316 12.93 19.08 -6.08
C ARG A 316 11.88 18.02 -6.44
N VAL A 317 10.77 18.46 -7.02
CA VAL A 317 9.65 17.57 -7.37
C VAL A 317 9.26 17.75 -8.83
N LEU A 318 9.10 16.64 -9.54
CA LEU A 318 8.52 16.59 -10.87
C LEU A 318 7.19 15.87 -10.79
N VAL A 319 6.15 16.46 -11.38
CA VAL A 319 4.84 15.85 -11.56
C VAL A 319 4.43 16.00 -13.02
N ASP A 320 4.16 14.90 -13.70
CA ASP A 320 3.61 14.84 -15.06
C ASP A 320 2.36 13.96 -15.02
N LEU A 321 1.20 14.50 -15.37
CA LEU A 321 -0.10 13.82 -15.31
C LEU A 321 -0.79 13.76 -16.68
N GLY A 322 -0.03 13.77 -17.77
CA GLY A 322 -0.62 13.66 -19.12
C GLY A 322 -0.89 14.97 -19.87
N THR A 323 -0.67 16.14 -19.25
CA THR A 323 -0.95 17.45 -19.87
C THR A 323 0.30 18.29 -20.05
N SER A 324 0.96 18.64 -18.94
CA SER A 324 2.24 19.36 -18.94
C SER A 324 2.98 19.07 -17.65
N PRO A 325 4.29 18.75 -17.73
CA PRO A 325 5.10 18.49 -16.55
C PRO A 325 5.26 19.77 -15.72
N ILE A 326 5.15 19.62 -14.41
CA ILE A 326 5.40 20.67 -13.42
C ILE A 326 6.63 20.30 -12.62
N LEU A 327 7.59 21.23 -12.61
CA LEU A 327 8.81 21.14 -11.83
C LEU A 327 8.78 22.16 -10.70
N LEU A 328 8.75 21.67 -9.47
CA LEU A 328 9.04 22.44 -8.28
C LEU A 328 10.55 22.41 -8.03
N ASP A 329 11.26 23.45 -8.51
CA ASP A 329 12.71 23.53 -8.39
C ASP A 329 13.14 24.49 -7.27
N PRO A 330 14.00 24.06 -6.33
CA PRO A 330 14.49 24.88 -5.21
C PRO A 330 15.46 25.98 -5.64
N THR A 331 15.96 25.99 -6.89
CA THR A 331 16.84 27.05 -7.41
C THR A 331 16.21 28.44 -7.37
N HIS A 332 14.88 28.52 -7.38
CA HIS A 332 14.12 29.77 -7.22
C HIS A 332 13.70 30.06 -5.76
N ALA A 333 14.00 29.16 -4.82
CA ALA A 333 13.59 29.20 -3.43
C ALA A 333 14.79 28.97 -2.48
N SER A 334 15.79 29.85 -2.53
CA SER A 334 17.03 29.80 -1.73
C SER A 334 16.82 29.78 -0.20
N LEU A 335 15.57 29.88 0.28
CA LEU A 335 15.21 29.93 1.68
C LEU A 335 14.80 28.55 2.27
N VAL A 336 14.48 27.53 1.45
CA VAL A 336 14.13 26.17 1.96
C VAL A 336 15.36 25.44 2.49
N PRO A 337 15.44 25.04 3.77
CA PRO A 337 16.67 24.48 4.35
C PRO A 337 17.17 23.23 3.62
N SER A 338 18.50 23.04 3.64
CA SER A 338 19.13 21.81 3.14
C SER A 338 18.85 20.66 4.10
N LEU A 339 18.48 19.50 3.54
CA LEU A 339 18.24 18.24 4.25
C LEU A 339 19.48 17.33 4.29
N ALA A 340 20.55 17.74 3.61
CA ALA A 340 21.79 16.97 3.46
C ALA A 340 22.81 17.31 4.57
N ASP A 341 22.36 17.42 5.82
CA ASP A 341 23.18 17.82 6.97
C ASP A 341 23.48 16.67 7.95
N GLY A 342 23.03 15.46 7.64
CA GLY A 342 23.21 14.27 8.47
C GLY A 342 22.21 14.14 9.63
N ARG A 343 21.21 15.01 9.73
CA ARG A 343 20.11 14.92 10.71
C ARG A 343 18.85 14.35 10.07
N TRP A 344 17.90 13.96 10.93
CA TRP A 344 16.58 13.52 10.48
C TRP A 344 15.75 14.72 10.07
N HIS A 345 15.20 14.65 8.85
CA HIS A 345 14.26 15.63 8.32
C HIS A 345 13.00 14.93 7.86
N ARG A 346 11.86 15.60 8.00
CA ARG A 346 10.58 15.16 7.46
C ARG A 346 10.25 15.95 6.19
N LEU A 347 9.78 15.21 5.18
CA LEU A 347 9.20 15.75 3.95
C LEU A 347 7.73 15.33 3.84
N ASP A 348 6.88 16.29 3.52
CA ASP A 348 5.49 16.08 3.13
C ASP A 348 5.32 16.57 1.68
N LEU A 349 5.08 15.65 0.75
CA LEU A 349 4.72 15.92 -0.64
C LEU A 349 3.22 15.77 -0.82
N ILE A 350 2.55 16.84 -1.24
CA ILE A 350 1.12 16.91 -1.49
C ILE A 350 0.90 17.22 -2.97
N VAL A 351 0.26 16.30 -3.70
CA VAL A 351 -0.26 16.52 -5.05
C VAL A 351 -1.79 16.48 -4.97
N ALA A 352 -2.40 17.66 -5.00
CA ALA A 352 -3.85 17.86 -4.97
C ALA A 352 -4.36 18.31 -6.34
N LEU A 353 -5.67 18.45 -6.55
CA LEU A 353 -6.25 18.81 -7.86
C LEU A 353 -5.77 20.14 -8.44
N GLN A 354 -5.26 21.06 -7.60
CA GLN A 354 -4.93 22.43 -8.00
C GLN A 354 -3.54 22.88 -7.54
N LYS A 355 -2.78 22.03 -6.85
CA LYS A 355 -1.42 22.39 -6.37
C LYS A 355 -0.53 21.18 -6.15
N VAL A 356 0.76 21.36 -6.43
CA VAL A 356 1.83 20.55 -5.84
C VAL A 356 2.45 21.37 -4.72
N GLU A 357 2.68 20.75 -3.56
CA GLU A 357 3.34 21.38 -2.43
C GLU A 357 4.30 20.40 -1.76
N VAL A 358 5.48 20.88 -1.40
CA VAL A 358 6.44 20.19 -0.55
C VAL A 358 6.63 21.01 0.71
N ILE A 359 6.57 20.36 1.87
CA ILE A 359 6.77 20.97 3.18
C ILE A 359 7.92 20.25 3.88
N VAL A 360 8.88 21.03 4.36
CA VAL A 360 10.02 20.55 5.15
C VAL A 360 9.74 20.77 6.65
N ASP A 361 9.96 19.73 7.47
CA ASP A 361 9.95 19.77 8.94
C ASP A 361 8.72 20.50 9.53
N ARG A 362 7.55 20.33 8.89
CA ARG A 362 6.28 20.96 9.28
C ARG A 362 6.40 22.47 9.55
N CYS A 363 7.38 23.15 8.93
CA CYS A 363 7.64 24.57 9.12
C CYS A 363 7.89 25.01 10.57
N GLN A 364 8.44 24.12 11.42
CA GLN A 364 8.55 24.38 12.86
C GLN A 364 9.56 25.47 13.23
N GLU A 365 10.68 25.58 12.51
CA GLU A 365 11.76 26.53 12.86
C GLU A 365 11.51 27.98 12.37
N GLY A 366 10.38 28.24 11.69
CA GLY A 366 10.07 29.54 11.10
C GLY A 366 10.90 29.87 9.87
N GLY A 367 10.32 30.59 8.91
CA GLY A 367 10.95 30.88 7.60
C GLY A 367 10.25 30.16 6.43
N GLU A 368 10.84 30.25 5.23
CA GLU A 368 10.29 29.62 4.03
C GLU A 368 10.72 28.14 3.97
N CYS A 369 9.78 27.26 4.30
CA CYS A 369 9.91 25.81 4.44
C CYS A 369 9.01 25.05 3.46
N ARG A 370 8.30 25.80 2.61
CA ARG A 370 7.29 25.30 1.67
C ARG A 370 7.70 25.67 0.26
N LEU A 371 7.54 24.73 -0.65
CA LEU A 371 7.67 24.95 -2.08
C LEU A 371 6.36 24.52 -2.73
N ALA A 372 5.66 25.44 -3.39
CA ALA A 372 4.36 25.14 -3.99
C ALA A 372 4.24 25.76 -5.38
N ALA A 373 3.51 25.08 -6.26
CA ALA A 373 3.11 25.60 -7.56
C ALA A 373 1.66 25.19 -7.85
N PRO A 374 0.90 26.06 -8.55
CA PRO A 374 -0.42 25.70 -9.01
C PRO A 374 -0.33 24.56 -10.03
N LEU A 375 -1.19 23.56 -9.89
CA LEU A 375 -1.48 22.62 -10.96
C LEU A 375 -2.63 23.21 -11.78
N PRO A 376 -2.58 23.14 -13.12
CA PRO A 376 -3.76 23.46 -13.93
C PRO A 376 -4.93 22.58 -13.47
N PRO A 377 -6.18 23.08 -13.54
CA PRO A 377 -7.35 22.27 -13.21
C PRO A 377 -7.34 21.00 -14.08
N GLN A 378 -7.34 19.85 -13.43
CA GLN A 378 -7.31 18.56 -14.09
C GLN A 378 -8.51 17.70 -13.66
N ASP A 379 -9.11 17.02 -14.64
CA ASP A 379 -10.14 16.01 -14.42
C ASP A 379 -9.53 14.62 -14.16
N GLN A 380 -8.20 14.49 -14.24
CA GLN A 380 -7.49 13.22 -14.15
C GLN A 380 -6.69 13.14 -12.85
N ALA A 381 -6.90 12.07 -12.09
CA ALA A 381 -6.15 11.76 -10.89
C ALA A 381 -4.98 10.83 -11.22
N LEU A 382 -3.91 10.92 -10.41
CA LEU A 382 -2.67 10.15 -10.59
C LEU A 382 -2.95 8.65 -10.75
N SER A 383 -2.45 8.06 -11.82
CA SER A 383 -2.62 6.65 -12.18
C SER A 383 -1.29 6.02 -12.59
N VAL A 384 -0.46 5.71 -11.59
CA VAL A 384 0.80 4.98 -11.80
C VAL A 384 0.59 3.50 -11.47
N ALA A 385 0.78 2.63 -12.46
CA ALA A 385 0.64 1.18 -12.30
C ALA A 385 1.96 0.46 -11.92
N ALA A 386 2.99 1.22 -11.53
CA ALA A 386 4.33 0.75 -11.20
C ALA A 386 4.61 0.80 -9.68
N PRO A 387 5.57 -0.01 -9.16
CA PRO A 387 6.02 0.11 -7.79
C PRO A 387 6.51 1.51 -7.47
N LEU A 388 6.29 1.93 -6.23
CA LEU A 388 6.95 3.12 -5.72
C LEU A 388 8.42 2.77 -5.47
N GLN A 389 9.33 3.38 -6.23
CA GLN A 389 10.76 3.15 -6.08
C GLN A 389 11.32 4.11 -5.04
N VAL A 390 12.08 3.56 -4.09
CA VAL A 390 12.61 4.29 -2.93
C VAL A 390 14.13 4.22 -2.93
N GLY A 391 14.77 5.36 -2.73
CA GLY A 391 16.21 5.53 -2.62
C GLY A 391 17.00 5.37 -3.92
N GLY A 392 16.38 4.99 -5.02
CA GLY A 392 17.03 4.78 -6.31
C GLY A 392 16.08 4.11 -7.29
N LEU A 393 16.60 3.70 -8.44
CA LEU A 393 15.84 2.99 -9.46
C LEU A 393 16.36 1.57 -9.66
N ALA A 394 15.44 0.64 -9.87
CA ALA A 394 15.73 -0.74 -10.28
C ALA A 394 16.11 -0.85 -11.76
N HIS A 395 15.90 0.21 -12.53
CA HIS A 395 16.14 0.27 -13.97
C HIS A 395 16.72 1.64 -14.34
N ALA A 396 17.35 1.72 -15.51
CA ALA A 396 17.72 3.01 -16.08
C ALA A 396 16.45 3.84 -16.37
N LEU A 397 16.52 5.16 -16.20
CA LEU A 397 15.40 6.00 -16.64
C LEU A 397 15.13 5.81 -18.13
N PRO A 398 13.85 5.74 -18.54
CA PRO A 398 13.47 5.70 -19.95
C PRO A 398 14.16 6.80 -20.77
N HIS A 399 14.65 6.46 -21.96
CA HIS A 399 15.42 7.37 -22.82
C HIS A 399 14.57 8.55 -23.34
N HIS A 400 13.26 8.44 -23.23
CA HIS A 400 12.30 9.43 -23.72
C HIS A 400 12.08 10.65 -22.82
N HIS A 401 12.89 10.90 -21.79
CA HIS A 401 12.85 12.14 -21.01
C HIS A 401 12.82 13.43 -21.88
N HIS A 402 13.48 13.40 -23.05
CA HIS A 402 13.42 14.49 -24.03
C HIS A 402 12.09 14.61 -24.81
N HIS A 403 11.33 13.51 -24.93
CA HIS A 403 10.04 13.49 -25.63
C HIS A 403 8.85 13.85 -24.73
N HIS A 404 9.00 13.73 -23.40
CA HIS A 404 7.98 14.14 -22.43
C HIS A 404 7.98 15.65 -22.13
N GLY A 405 8.89 16.42 -22.74
CA GLY A 405 8.96 17.87 -22.54
C GLY A 405 9.36 18.25 -21.11
N TRP A 406 10.00 17.34 -20.35
CA TRP A 406 10.45 17.62 -19.00
C TRP A 406 11.50 18.73 -19.00
N PRO A 407 11.39 19.73 -18.10
CA PRO A 407 12.30 20.86 -18.07
C PRO A 407 13.74 20.45 -17.68
N THR A 408 13.91 19.35 -16.95
CA THR A 408 15.21 18.87 -16.46
C THR A 408 15.26 17.34 -16.43
N GLN A 409 16.47 16.78 -16.59
CA GLN A 409 16.70 15.36 -16.35
C GLN A 409 16.69 15.06 -14.85
N LEU A 410 16.00 13.99 -14.47
CA LEU A 410 15.99 13.48 -13.09
C LEU A 410 17.36 12.91 -12.70
N SER A 411 17.73 13.05 -11.43
CA SER A 411 18.97 12.53 -10.90
C SER A 411 19.07 11.00 -11.09
N GLN A 412 20.19 10.55 -11.67
CA GLN A 412 20.57 9.13 -11.70
C GLN A 412 21.31 8.71 -10.42
N GLN A 413 21.51 9.63 -9.47
CA GLN A 413 22.26 9.33 -8.26
C GLN A 413 21.33 8.68 -7.23
N HIS A 414 21.73 7.52 -6.74
CA HIS A 414 20.97 6.82 -5.70
C HIS A 414 21.23 7.44 -4.32
N PHE A 415 20.22 7.40 -3.48
CA PHE A 415 20.26 7.85 -2.11
C PHE A 415 21.28 7.04 -1.28
N HIS A 416 22.03 7.75 -0.43
CA HIS A 416 22.87 7.16 0.60
C HIS A 416 22.39 7.67 1.95
N GLY A 417 21.97 6.79 2.83
CA GLY A 417 21.43 7.18 4.13
C GLY A 417 20.23 6.35 4.53
N CYS A 418 19.40 6.92 5.37
CA CYS A 418 18.25 6.26 5.97
C CYS A 418 16.94 6.91 5.55
N ILE A 419 15.95 6.11 5.15
CA ILE A 419 14.56 6.53 4.96
C ILE A 419 13.70 5.75 5.94
N ARG A 420 12.74 6.42 6.59
CA ARG A 420 11.76 5.79 7.47
C ARG A 420 10.40 6.45 7.44
N ASN A 421 9.42 5.79 8.05
CA ASN A 421 8.04 6.28 8.19
C ASN A 421 7.44 6.72 6.85
N LEU A 422 7.80 6.03 5.76
CA LEU A 422 7.25 6.30 4.44
C LEU A 422 5.75 6.00 4.47
N ARG A 423 4.94 7.02 4.28
CA ARG A 423 3.49 6.98 4.28
C ARG A 423 2.99 7.43 2.93
N VAL A 424 2.00 6.74 2.39
CA VAL A 424 1.29 7.14 1.18
C VAL A 424 -0.20 7.17 1.51
N ASN A 425 -0.81 8.35 1.46
CA ASN A 425 -2.23 8.57 1.72
C ASN A 425 -2.70 8.01 3.08
N GLY A 426 -1.90 8.22 4.11
CA GLY A 426 -2.18 7.68 5.44
C GLY A 426 -1.69 6.26 5.68
N GLU A 427 -1.32 5.47 4.67
CA GLU A 427 -0.83 4.10 4.88
C GLU A 427 0.69 4.04 5.06
N LEU A 428 1.17 3.42 6.14
CA LEU A 428 2.60 3.18 6.33
C LEU A 428 3.08 2.07 5.39
N ARG A 429 4.15 2.31 4.66
CA ARG A 429 4.77 1.31 3.79
C ARG A 429 5.72 0.44 4.59
N ASP A 430 5.58 -0.87 4.42
CA ASP A 430 6.59 -1.82 4.88
C ASP A 430 7.86 -1.66 4.02
N LEU A 431 9.01 -1.54 4.68
CA LEU A 431 10.34 -1.40 4.06
C LEU A 431 11.27 -2.58 4.45
N GLY A 432 10.68 -3.68 4.90
CA GLY A 432 11.35 -4.84 5.50
C GLY A 432 12.00 -5.79 4.50
N GLU A 433 12.29 -7.02 4.96
CA GLU A 433 13.01 -8.03 4.17
C GLU A 433 12.19 -8.54 2.97
N ALA A 434 10.86 -8.54 3.08
CA ALA A 434 9.97 -8.99 2.01
C ALA A 434 9.90 -8.01 0.83
N VAL A 435 10.42 -6.79 1.01
CA VAL A 435 10.54 -5.80 -0.05
C VAL A 435 11.70 -6.15 -0.98
N LEU A 436 11.40 -6.21 -2.27
CA LEU A 436 12.44 -6.32 -3.29
C LEU A 436 13.31 -5.06 -3.32
N GLY A 437 14.62 -5.27 -3.37
CA GLY A 437 15.59 -4.19 -3.44
C GLY A 437 17.00 -4.74 -3.63
N GLU A 438 17.91 -3.83 -3.96
CA GLU A 438 19.33 -4.09 -4.12
C GLU A 438 20.14 -3.07 -3.31
N ASP A 439 21.29 -3.47 -2.78
CA ASP A 439 22.21 -2.63 -1.98
C ASP A 439 21.51 -1.72 -0.93
N SER A 440 20.48 -2.30 -0.31
CA SER A 440 19.67 -1.70 0.73
C SER A 440 19.27 -2.77 1.74
N TRP A 441 19.12 -2.39 3.01
CA TRP A 441 18.81 -3.34 4.09
C TRP A 441 17.75 -2.78 5.02
N PRO A 442 16.82 -3.62 5.51
CA PRO A 442 15.87 -3.27 6.55
C PRO A 442 16.55 -2.66 7.77
N GLY A 443 15.90 -1.67 8.36
CA GLY A 443 16.43 -0.95 9.51
C GLY A 443 17.42 0.15 9.12
N CYS A 444 17.88 0.85 10.15
CA CYS A 444 18.86 1.93 10.06
C CYS A 444 20.05 1.67 11.01
N PRO A 445 20.86 0.63 10.73
CA PRO A 445 21.85 0.12 11.67
C PRO A 445 22.89 1.19 12.03
N GLY A 446 23.09 1.40 13.33
CA GLY A 446 24.06 2.37 13.88
C GLY A 446 23.69 3.83 13.65
N GLN A 447 22.50 4.10 13.09
CA GLN A 447 22.02 5.44 12.77
C GLN A 447 20.81 5.83 13.62
N ASP A 448 20.02 4.86 14.04
CA ASP A 448 18.91 5.06 14.98
C ASP A 448 19.44 5.10 16.43
N PRO A 449 19.36 6.25 17.13
CA PRO A 449 19.80 6.32 18.51
C PRO A 449 19.02 5.39 19.45
N CYS A 450 17.77 5.05 19.10
CA CYS A 450 16.93 4.13 19.86
C CYS A 450 17.29 2.65 19.66
N SER A 451 17.92 2.29 18.54
CA SER A 451 18.38 0.92 18.24
C SER A 451 19.85 0.66 18.62
N LEU A 452 20.57 1.64 19.17
CA LEU A 452 21.94 1.45 19.65
C LEU A 452 21.95 0.56 20.91
N ALA A 453 22.89 -0.39 20.97
CA ALA A 453 22.95 -1.50 21.93
C ALA A 453 23.16 -1.14 23.43
N GLY A 454 23.02 0.14 23.80
CA GLY A 454 22.88 0.54 25.20
C GLY A 454 21.49 1.15 25.35
N GLN A 455 20.53 0.39 25.91
CA GLN A 455 19.17 0.84 26.19
C GLN A 455 19.18 2.32 26.62
N PRO A 456 18.81 3.26 25.73
CA PRO A 456 18.95 4.68 26.03
C PRO A 456 17.99 5.11 27.15
N CYS A 457 16.92 4.34 27.29
CA CYS A 457 15.77 4.66 28.08
C CYS A 457 15.58 3.69 29.28
N PRO A 458 15.19 4.19 30.47
CA PRO A 458 14.95 3.37 31.66
C PRO A 458 13.85 2.30 31.48
N HIS A 459 13.68 1.41 32.45
CA HIS A 459 12.56 0.46 32.45
C HIS A 459 11.20 1.18 32.36
N HIS A 460 10.23 0.56 31.66
CA HIS A 460 8.89 1.10 31.42
C HIS A 460 8.81 2.36 30.58
N THR A 461 9.84 2.58 29.76
CA THR A 461 9.87 3.69 28.81
C THR A 461 10.18 3.18 27.41
N MET A 462 9.57 3.84 26.44
CA MET A 462 9.81 3.65 25.02
C MET A 462 10.74 4.75 24.55
N CYS A 463 11.82 4.36 23.87
CA CYS A 463 12.65 5.34 23.19
C CYS A 463 11.87 5.92 22.02
N VAL A 464 11.83 7.25 21.94
CA VAL A 464 11.22 7.99 20.85
C VAL A 464 12.27 8.90 20.25
N ASP A 465 12.35 8.96 18.94
CA ASP A 465 13.19 9.96 18.30
C ASP A 465 12.54 11.33 18.43
N VAL A 466 13.33 12.28 18.88
CA VAL A 466 12.95 13.69 18.95
C VAL A 466 13.80 14.45 17.94
N GLU A 467 13.34 15.63 17.50
CA GLU A 467 14.00 16.44 16.46
C GLU A 467 15.52 16.66 16.66
N ARG A 468 16.02 16.53 17.90
CA ARG A 468 17.44 16.63 18.24
C ARG A 468 17.95 15.41 19.02
N GLY A 469 17.80 14.22 18.44
CA GLY A 469 18.35 12.98 18.98
C GLY A 469 17.24 12.02 19.39
N TRP A 470 17.24 11.61 20.65
CA TRP A 470 16.28 10.66 21.19
C TRP A 470 15.79 11.12 22.56
N GLY A 471 14.60 10.68 22.93
CA GLY A 471 13.96 10.88 24.21
C GLY A 471 13.30 9.59 24.68
N CYS A 472 12.71 9.63 25.86
CA CYS A 472 12.00 8.50 26.44
C CYS A 472 10.57 8.92 26.77
N GLU A 473 9.59 8.20 26.24
CA GLU A 473 8.18 8.33 26.60
C GLU A 473 7.76 7.17 27.50
N CYS A 474 6.85 7.42 28.44
CA CYS A 474 6.33 6.34 29.28
C CYS A 474 5.53 5.34 28.45
N GLU A 475 5.70 4.04 28.73
CA GLU A 475 4.86 3.00 28.13
C GLU A 475 3.36 3.28 28.40
N PRO A 476 2.46 2.90 27.47
CA PRO A 476 1.02 3.07 27.67
C PRO A 476 0.53 2.47 29.00
N GLY A 477 -0.03 3.31 29.87
CA GLY A 477 -0.49 2.90 31.21
C GLY A 477 0.49 3.25 32.34
N ARG A 478 1.61 3.90 32.02
CA ARG A 478 2.62 4.39 32.96
C ARG A 478 2.68 5.92 32.95
N GLY A 479 3.19 6.51 34.04
CA GLY A 479 3.35 7.95 34.18
C GLY A 479 4.31 8.33 35.32
N GLY A 480 4.43 9.64 35.55
CA GLY A 480 5.42 10.21 36.47
C GLY A 480 6.77 10.47 35.79
N ALA A 481 7.67 11.17 36.49
CA ALA A 481 8.99 11.55 35.94
C ALA A 481 9.85 10.35 35.51
N ASP A 482 9.71 9.22 36.23
CA ASP A 482 10.46 7.99 35.97
C ASP A 482 9.61 6.88 35.32
N CYS A 483 8.37 7.18 34.91
CA CYS A 483 7.44 6.22 34.29
C CYS A 483 7.15 4.94 35.12
N THR A 484 7.38 4.98 36.44
CA THR A 484 7.12 3.85 37.34
C THR A 484 5.68 3.82 37.84
N ALA A 485 5.01 4.97 37.92
CA ALA A 485 3.66 5.07 38.45
C ALA A 485 2.64 4.52 37.44
N SER A 486 1.77 3.64 37.91
CA SER A 486 0.64 3.15 37.09
C SER A 486 -0.39 4.27 36.92
N THR A 487 -0.83 4.50 35.68
CA THR A 487 -1.98 5.38 35.44
C THR A 487 -3.25 4.65 35.83
N HIS A 488 -4.10 5.29 36.63
CA HIS A 488 -5.35 4.70 37.08
C HIS A 488 -6.46 5.06 36.08
N PRO A 489 -7.07 4.10 35.39
CA PRO A 489 -8.17 4.40 34.49
C PRO A 489 -9.39 4.86 35.31
N ALA A 490 -10.10 5.87 34.80
CA ALA A 490 -11.37 6.31 35.34
C ALA A 490 -12.52 5.77 34.49
N SER A 491 -13.59 5.31 35.14
CA SER A 491 -14.84 4.91 34.48
C SER A 491 -15.82 6.07 34.51
N PHE A 492 -16.45 6.35 33.37
CA PHE A 492 -17.40 7.45 33.22
C PHE A 492 -18.78 6.86 32.94
N SER A 493 -19.77 7.18 33.78
CA SER A 493 -21.19 6.94 33.49
C SER A 493 -21.75 8.07 32.63
N SER A 494 -23.01 7.95 32.21
CA SER A 494 -23.74 9.08 31.63
C SER A 494 -23.65 10.30 32.57
N SER A 495 -23.34 11.46 31.99
CA SER A 495 -23.15 12.75 32.68
C SER A 495 -21.95 12.88 33.63
N SER A 496 -21.06 11.89 33.70
CA SER A 496 -19.80 12.01 34.44
C SER A 496 -18.79 12.88 33.68
N TYR A 497 -18.03 13.72 34.38
CA TYR A 497 -16.91 14.46 33.79
C TYR A 497 -15.81 14.74 34.81
N VAL A 498 -14.59 14.95 34.32
CA VAL A 498 -13.47 15.47 35.11
C VAL A 498 -13.05 16.79 34.47
N LYS A 499 -12.96 17.84 35.28
CA LYS A 499 -12.50 19.17 34.83
C LYS A 499 -11.19 19.51 35.51
N VAL A 500 -10.17 19.78 34.70
CA VAL A 500 -8.84 20.18 35.16
C VAL A 500 -8.59 21.62 34.72
N ALA A 501 -8.23 22.48 35.68
CA ALA A 501 -7.75 23.82 35.37
C ALA A 501 -6.23 23.76 35.21
N LEU A 502 -5.73 24.11 34.02
CA LEU A 502 -4.31 24.17 33.76
C LEU A 502 -3.74 25.49 34.31
N SER A 503 -2.64 25.40 35.05
CA SER A 503 -1.95 26.58 35.61
C SER A 503 -1.06 27.32 34.58
N LEU A 504 -0.89 26.76 33.39
CA LEU A 504 -0.01 27.24 32.33
C LEU A 504 -0.77 27.29 31.00
N ALA A 505 -0.49 28.32 30.19
CA ALA A 505 -1.00 28.39 28.83
C ALA A 505 -0.20 27.40 27.94
N PRO A 506 -0.88 26.63 27.05
CA PRO A 506 -0.20 25.82 26.05
C PRO A 506 0.71 26.65 25.15
N ALA A 507 1.71 26.02 24.53
CA ALA A 507 2.53 26.70 23.53
C ALA A 507 1.66 27.21 22.37
N PRO A 508 1.91 28.42 21.84
CA PRO A 508 1.03 29.05 20.86
C PRO A 508 1.01 28.29 19.51
N ASN A 509 2.15 27.73 19.13
CA ASN A 509 2.35 27.10 17.83
C ASN A 509 2.41 25.58 17.88
N THR A 510 2.45 24.98 19.08
CA THR A 510 2.52 23.53 19.22
C THR A 510 1.50 23.03 20.22
N THR A 511 0.82 21.94 19.90
CA THR A 511 -0.13 21.31 20.83
C THR A 511 -0.01 19.81 20.68
N SER A 512 0.19 19.11 21.79
CA SER A 512 0.22 17.65 21.85
C SER A 512 -0.81 17.18 22.85
N ILE A 513 -1.73 16.33 22.41
CA ILE A 513 -2.74 15.69 23.27
C ILE A 513 -2.60 14.19 23.06
N GLN A 514 -2.44 13.45 24.17
CA GLN A 514 -2.43 12.00 24.17
C GLN A 514 -3.43 11.50 25.22
N LEU A 515 -4.29 10.55 24.84
CA LEU A 515 -5.17 9.88 25.78
C LEU A 515 -5.42 8.43 25.37
N ARG A 516 -5.81 7.61 26.34
CA ARG A 516 -6.28 6.25 26.09
C ARG A 516 -7.73 6.11 26.46
N TYR A 517 -8.50 5.42 25.62
CA TYR A 517 -9.90 5.14 25.91
C TYR A 517 -10.25 3.72 25.46
N ARG A 518 -11.35 3.20 26.02
CA ARG A 518 -12.04 2.00 25.55
C ARG A 518 -13.53 2.21 25.76
N THR A 519 -14.35 1.87 24.78
CA THR A 519 -15.80 2.06 24.89
C THR A 519 -16.53 1.22 23.85
N TRP A 520 -17.82 0.99 24.08
CA TRP A 520 -18.79 0.47 23.11
C TRP A 520 -19.76 1.55 22.63
N GLU A 521 -19.74 2.73 23.26
CA GLU A 521 -20.60 3.86 22.91
C GLU A 521 -20.10 4.51 21.61
N GLU A 522 -21.01 4.67 20.64
CA GLU A 522 -20.71 5.28 19.33
C GLU A 522 -20.57 6.80 19.39
N TRP A 523 -21.09 7.43 20.45
CA TRP A 523 -21.13 8.89 20.60
C TRP A 523 -20.61 9.31 21.97
N GLY A 524 -19.77 10.33 22.01
CA GLY A 524 -19.30 10.89 23.29
C GLY A 524 -18.10 11.82 23.15
N GLN A 525 -17.91 12.71 24.12
CA GLN A 525 -16.73 13.56 24.17
C GLN A 525 -15.63 12.87 25.00
N LEU A 526 -14.44 12.72 24.41
CA LEU A 526 -13.28 12.12 25.08
C LEU A 526 -12.51 13.17 25.90
N ILE A 527 -12.20 14.30 25.27
CA ILE A 527 -11.56 15.44 25.93
C ILE A 527 -11.95 16.74 25.23
N ALA A 528 -12.05 17.82 26.00
CA ALA A 528 -12.12 19.17 25.45
C ALA A 528 -11.18 20.09 26.23
N VAL A 529 -10.35 20.81 25.50
CA VAL A 529 -9.47 21.87 26.01
C VAL A 529 -10.07 23.19 25.56
N THR A 530 -10.40 24.06 26.50
CA THR A 530 -11.03 25.35 26.24
C THR A 530 -10.20 26.46 26.86
N SER A 531 -10.07 27.58 26.14
CA SER A 531 -9.52 28.81 26.72
C SER A 531 -10.45 29.36 27.80
N GLN A 532 -9.90 30.14 28.74
CA GLN A 532 -10.67 30.76 29.83
C GLN A 532 -11.85 31.59 29.33
N HIS A 533 -11.72 32.21 28.16
CA HIS A 533 -12.76 33.04 27.55
C HIS A 533 -13.63 32.28 26.52
N GLY A 534 -13.44 30.96 26.39
CA GLY A 534 -14.21 30.12 25.46
C GLY A 534 -14.02 30.45 23.98
N ARG A 535 -12.98 31.21 23.63
CA ARG A 535 -12.65 31.54 22.24
C ARG A 535 -12.00 30.35 21.56
N ASP A 536 -10.97 29.81 22.18
CA ASP A 536 -10.25 28.66 21.63
C ASP A 536 -10.77 27.36 22.21
N LEU A 537 -10.90 26.34 21.34
CA LEU A 537 -11.43 25.02 21.64
C LEU A 537 -10.62 23.97 20.86
N ALA A 538 -10.20 22.90 21.53
CA ALA A 538 -9.78 21.65 20.90
C ALA A 538 -10.53 20.49 21.57
N ALA A 539 -11.36 19.77 20.80
CA ALA A 539 -12.21 18.70 21.31
C ALA A 539 -12.07 17.41 20.51
N LEU A 540 -11.74 16.32 21.20
CA LEU A 540 -11.81 14.96 20.68
C LEU A 540 -13.13 14.31 21.10
N HIS A 541 -13.80 13.70 20.15
CA HIS A 541 -15.12 13.09 20.35
C HIS A 541 -15.32 11.91 19.41
N LEU A 542 -16.20 11.01 19.81
CA LEU A 542 -16.71 9.90 19.02
C LEU A 542 -17.99 10.36 18.30
N VAL A 543 -18.03 10.14 16.99
CA VAL A 543 -19.17 10.39 16.10
C VAL A 543 -19.41 9.11 15.31
N ASP A 544 -20.54 8.47 15.57
CA ASP A 544 -20.90 7.22 14.89
C ASP A 544 -19.79 6.15 14.98
N GLY A 545 -19.14 6.05 16.15
CA GLY A 545 -18.03 5.13 16.40
C GLY A 545 -16.65 5.58 15.88
N HIS A 546 -16.57 6.72 15.19
CA HIS A 546 -15.32 7.26 14.63
C HIS A 546 -14.72 8.35 15.53
N VAL A 547 -13.40 8.39 15.63
CA VAL A 547 -12.68 9.45 16.38
C VAL A 547 -12.58 10.70 15.52
N CYS A 548 -13.06 11.82 16.04
CA CYS A 548 -13.06 13.12 15.40
C CYS A 548 -12.45 14.21 16.30
N LEU A 549 -11.68 15.10 15.68
CA LEU A 549 -11.10 16.31 16.26
C LEU A 549 -11.83 17.54 15.72
N LYS A 550 -12.26 18.42 16.63
CA LYS A 550 -12.68 19.80 16.33
C LYS A 550 -11.69 20.75 16.98
N MET A 551 -11.07 21.62 16.19
CA MET A 551 -10.13 22.61 16.70
C MET A 551 -10.43 23.99 16.13
N LEU A 552 -10.72 24.93 17.01
CA LEU A 552 -10.98 26.34 16.71
C LEU A 552 -10.00 27.18 17.51
N LEU A 553 -9.08 27.85 16.83
CA LEU A 553 -8.07 28.70 17.44
C LEU A 553 -8.21 30.10 16.83
N HIS A 554 -8.83 31.05 17.53
CA HIS A 554 -9.12 32.34 16.93
C HIS A 554 -7.84 33.07 16.50
N PRO A 555 -7.78 33.69 15.30
CA PRO A 555 -8.89 33.90 14.34
C PRO A 555 -8.96 32.86 13.20
N THR A 556 -8.35 31.68 13.32
CA THR A 556 -8.33 30.67 12.27
C THR A 556 -9.70 30.02 12.06
N ALA A 557 -9.89 29.41 10.89
CA ALA A 557 -11.06 28.59 10.63
C ALA A 557 -11.11 27.35 11.54
N LEU A 558 -12.30 26.79 11.69
CA LEU A 558 -12.51 25.52 12.38
C LEU A 558 -11.85 24.40 11.57
N VAL A 559 -10.94 23.67 12.21
CA VAL A 559 -10.40 22.41 11.72
C VAL A 559 -11.31 21.28 12.20
N HIS A 560 -11.78 20.44 11.27
CA HIS A 560 -12.55 19.23 11.55
C HIS A 560 -11.89 18.04 10.88
N LEU A 561 -11.40 17.09 11.67
CA LEU A 561 -10.61 15.95 11.19
C LEU A 561 -11.14 14.66 11.80
N CYS A 562 -11.51 13.68 10.99
CA CYS A 562 -12.09 12.42 11.47
C CYS A 562 -11.37 11.21 10.86
N LEU A 563 -11.30 10.12 11.61
CA LEU A 563 -10.86 8.80 11.12
C LEU A 563 -12.09 8.02 10.64
N SER A 564 -12.64 8.39 9.48
CA SER A 564 -13.96 7.95 9.01
C SER A 564 -14.02 6.55 8.40
N GLN A 565 -12.91 5.82 8.37
CA GLN A 565 -12.81 4.50 7.73
C GLN A 565 -12.65 3.36 8.76
N VAL A 566 -12.68 3.67 10.05
CA VAL A 566 -12.44 2.69 11.12
C VAL A 566 -13.32 2.99 12.34
N LEU A 567 -14.02 1.96 12.80
CA LEU A 567 -14.77 1.99 14.05
C LEU A 567 -13.83 1.67 15.20
N LEU A 568 -13.77 2.57 16.19
CA LEU A 568 -12.86 2.48 17.33
C LEU A 568 -13.65 2.40 18.65
N THR A 569 -14.78 1.71 18.60
CA THR A 569 -15.72 1.47 19.71
C THR A 569 -15.91 -0.03 19.94
N ASP A 570 -14.82 -0.78 19.82
CA ASP A 570 -14.79 -2.23 19.97
C ASP A 570 -14.58 -2.68 21.42
N GLY A 571 -14.55 -1.76 22.39
CA GLY A 571 -14.28 -2.05 23.80
C GLY A 571 -12.83 -2.41 24.14
N GLU A 572 -11.92 -2.40 23.17
CA GLU A 572 -10.48 -2.52 23.37
C GLU A 572 -9.87 -1.15 23.70
N TRP A 573 -8.63 -1.17 24.22
CA TRP A 573 -7.89 0.06 24.49
C TRP A 573 -7.28 0.63 23.21
N HIS A 574 -7.63 1.87 22.89
CA HIS A 574 -7.01 2.67 21.85
C HIS A 574 -6.26 3.86 22.45
N THR A 575 -5.16 4.25 21.81
CA THR A 575 -4.39 5.45 22.17
C THR A 575 -4.54 6.51 21.08
N VAL A 576 -5.12 7.66 21.42
CA VAL A 576 -5.31 8.78 20.48
C VAL A 576 -4.18 9.79 20.67
N TYR A 577 -3.56 10.20 19.58
CA TYR A 577 -2.57 11.26 19.50
C TYR A 577 -3.12 12.40 18.63
N VAL A 578 -3.09 13.62 19.15
CA VAL A 578 -3.28 14.84 18.38
C VAL A 578 -2.01 15.64 18.46
N ARG A 579 -1.41 15.94 17.32
CA ARG A 579 -0.22 16.79 17.22
C ARG A 579 -0.52 17.98 16.32
N ARG A 580 -0.22 19.17 16.81
CA ARG A 580 -0.34 20.41 16.05
C ARG A 580 1.01 21.10 15.97
N TYR A 581 1.35 21.57 14.78
CA TYR A 581 2.52 22.39 14.47
C TYR A 581 2.10 23.56 13.57
N GLY A 582 1.88 24.74 14.15
CA GLY A 582 1.36 25.91 13.46
C GLY A 582 -0.08 25.69 12.99
N GLN A 583 -0.27 25.57 11.67
CA GLN A 583 -1.55 25.24 11.06
C GLN A 583 -1.72 23.73 10.84
N TRP A 584 -0.60 22.99 10.79
CA TRP A 584 -0.59 21.55 10.59
C TRP A 584 -1.18 20.83 11.80
N VAL A 585 -2.16 19.96 11.57
CA VAL A 585 -2.82 19.15 12.60
C VAL A 585 -2.86 17.70 12.15
N GLU A 586 -2.42 16.80 13.02
CA GLU A 586 -2.43 15.35 12.83
C GLU A 586 -3.31 14.70 13.89
N LEU A 587 -4.15 13.77 13.45
CA LEU A 587 -4.92 12.86 14.28
C LEU A 587 -4.47 11.43 13.98
N GLN A 588 -3.98 10.76 15.00
CA GLN A 588 -3.48 9.40 14.92
C GLN A 588 -4.13 8.57 16.03
N VAL A 589 -4.54 7.34 15.71
CA VAL A 589 -4.91 6.34 16.70
C VAL A 589 -3.95 5.16 16.61
N ASP A 590 -3.52 4.69 17.77
CA ASP A 590 -2.53 3.63 17.93
C ASP A 590 -1.28 3.96 17.09
N GLU A 591 -0.90 3.12 16.14
CA GLU A 591 0.27 3.35 15.28
C GLU A 591 -0.02 4.25 14.07
N GLY A 592 -1.29 4.58 13.86
CA GLY A 592 -1.73 5.44 12.77
C GLY A 592 -1.60 4.80 11.41
N ASP A 593 -1.56 3.49 11.25
CA ASP A 593 -1.44 2.88 9.91
C ASP A 593 -2.76 2.93 9.13
N GLY A 594 -2.73 3.51 7.92
CA GLY A 594 -3.86 3.58 6.99
C GLY A 594 -5.01 4.42 7.57
N PRO A 595 -6.21 3.82 7.76
CA PRO A 595 -7.40 4.54 8.22
C PRO A 595 -7.30 5.09 9.65
N LEU A 596 -6.26 4.70 10.40
CA LEU A 596 -5.98 5.16 11.76
C LEU A 596 -5.24 6.50 11.82
N TYR A 597 -4.94 7.11 10.67
CA TYR A 597 -4.26 8.40 10.57
C TYR A 597 -4.98 9.34 9.62
N ASN A 598 -5.03 10.61 10.00
CA ASN A 598 -5.47 11.69 9.15
C ASN A 598 -4.70 12.97 9.52
N ALA A 599 -4.47 13.84 8.56
CA ALA A 599 -3.77 15.10 8.79
C ALA A 599 -4.26 16.18 7.84
N THR A 600 -4.14 17.44 8.27
CA THR A 600 -4.42 18.60 7.44
C THR A 600 -3.43 19.72 7.75
N PRO A 601 -2.93 20.44 6.71
CA PRO A 601 -2.16 21.66 6.89
C PRO A 601 -2.96 22.83 7.44
#